data_AF-A0A1V1NUG1-F1
#
_entry.id   AF-A0A1V1NUG1-F1
#
_cell.length_a   1.000
_cell.length_b   1.000
_cell.length_c   1.000
_cell.angle_alpha   90.00
_cell.angle_beta   90.00
_cell.angle_gamma   90.00
#
_symmetry.space_group_name_H-M   'P 1'
#
loop_
_entity.id
_entity.type
_entity.pdbx_description
1 polymer ?
#
loop_
_entity_poly.entity_id
_entity_poly.type
_entity_poly.pdbx_seq_one_letter_code
_entity_poly.pdbx_strand_id
1 'polypeptide(L)'
;MLNFDDILSYYPKHLHVFKDNILKEYLQHKILDILFSTKYSNQLVFLGGTSIRIIHNSTRFSEDLDFDNSGLNQSDFLHLANNIQYRLSLEGYEVEIKNVIKTAAYHCYIKFPGLLYEQGLSGHKEEKILIQLDAEPQKYEYLPEKYFLNKFGIFRYLTVTPLPLLLAQKICACLCRKRTKGRDF
;
A
#
# COMPACT_ATOMS: atom_id res chain seq x y z
N MET A 1 -7.16 -14.82 -10.00
CA MET A 1 -5.84 -14.36 -9.52
C MET A 1 -4.87 -14.44 -10.70
N LEU A 2 -3.99 -13.45 -10.89
CA LEU A 2 -2.91 -13.57 -11.88
C LEU A 2 -1.91 -14.63 -11.40
N ASN A 3 -1.36 -15.43 -12.32
CA ASN A 3 -0.23 -16.29 -11.98
C ASN A 3 1.00 -15.41 -11.69
N PHE A 4 1.93 -15.89 -10.86
CA PHE A 4 3.12 -15.13 -10.51
C PHE A 4 4.01 -14.82 -11.72
N ASP A 5 4.07 -15.71 -12.72
CA ASP A 5 4.76 -15.44 -13.98
C ASP A 5 4.14 -14.26 -14.75
N ASP A 6 2.80 -14.15 -14.73
CA ASP A 6 2.11 -13.00 -15.33
C ASP A 6 2.48 -11.72 -14.59
N ILE A 7 2.56 -11.76 -13.25
CA ILE A 7 2.98 -10.63 -12.43
C ILE A 7 4.41 -10.21 -12.78
N LEU A 8 5.35 -11.15 -12.90
CA LEU A 8 6.74 -10.89 -13.26
C LEU A 8 6.87 -10.21 -14.64
N SER A 9 5.97 -10.51 -15.57
CA SER A 9 5.98 -9.90 -16.92
C SER A 9 5.80 -8.38 -16.91
N TYR A 10 5.20 -7.81 -15.86
CA TYR A 10 5.05 -6.35 -15.70
C TYR A 10 6.33 -5.65 -15.21
N TYR A 11 7.40 -6.39 -14.91
CA TYR A 11 8.64 -5.84 -14.38
C TYR A 11 9.84 -6.14 -15.30
N PRO A 12 10.80 -5.21 -15.41
CA PRO A 12 12.07 -5.48 -16.06
C PRO A 12 12.81 -6.68 -15.44
N LYS A 13 13.49 -7.48 -16.27
CA LYS A 13 14.21 -8.70 -15.83
C LYS A 13 15.19 -8.46 -14.69
N HIS A 14 15.86 -7.32 -14.65
CA HIS A 14 16.81 -7.01 -13.57
C HIS A 14 16.15 -6.87 -12.20
N LEU A 15 14.83 -6.63 -12.13
CA LEU A 15 14.07 -6.60 -10.88
C LEU A 15 13.54 -7.98 -10.47
N HIS A 16 13.63 -9.00 -11.34
CA HIS A 16 13.13 -10.34 -11.04
C HIS A 16 13.91 -11.04 -9.93
N VAL A 17 15.04 -10.48 -9.49
CA VAL A 17 15.74 -10.91 -8.28
C VAL A 17 14.98 -10.55 -7.00
N PHE A 18 14.05 -9.59 -7.05
CA PHE A 18 13.25 -9.12 -5.92
C PHE A 18 11.80 -9.67 -5.96
N LYS A 19 11.65 -10.98 -6.16
CA LYS A 19 10.35 -11.64 -6.34
C LYS A 19 9.36 -11.33 -5.21
N ASP A 20 9.83 -11.36 -3.96
CA ASP A 20 8.99 -11.11 -2.79
C ASP A 20 8.46 -9.67 -2.78
N ASN A 21 9.30 -8.70 -3.16
CA ASN A 21 8.88 -7.31 -3.27
C ASN A 21 7.93 -7.09 -4.44
N ILE A 22 8.12 -7.81 -5.56
CA ILE A 22 7.19 -7.78 -6.69
C ILE A 22 5.82 -8.32 -6.27
N LEU A 23 5.77 -9.43 -5.54
CA LEU A 23 4.54 -10.01 -5.03
C LEU A 23 3.84 -9.07 -4.03
N LYS A 24 4.61 -8.47 -3.10
CA LYS A 24 4.12 -7.43 -2.19
C LYS A 24 3.53 -6.24 -2.94
N GLU A 25 4.23 -5.72 -3.97
CA GLU A 25 3.74 -4.59 -4.75
C GLU A 25 2.44 -4.94 -5.50
N TYR A 26 2.31 -6.16 -6.03
CA TYR A 26 1.05 -6.63 -6.61
C TYR A 26 -0.09 -6.65 -5.58
N LEU A 27 0.15 -7.18 -4.38
CA LEU A 27 -0.84 -7.17 -3.29
C LEU A 27 -1.21 -5.75 -2.84
N GLN A 28 -0.25 -4.81 -2.82
CA GLN A 28 -0.52 -3.39 -2.58
C GLN A 28 -1.47 -2.80 -3.64
N HIS A 29 -1.30 -3.15 -4.93
CA HIS A 29 -2.23 -2.73 -5.98
C HIS A 29 -3.63 -3.29 -5.76
N LYS A 30 -3.73 -4.56 -5.33
CA LYS A 30 -5.02 -5.18 -4.98
C LYS A 30 -5.73 -4.45 -3.84
N ILE A 31 -4.98 -4.11 -2.78
CA ILE A 31 -5.53 -3.37 -1.62
C ILE A 31 -5.97 -1.96 -2.05
N LEU A 32 -5.19 -1.28 -2.89
CA LEU A 32 -5.57 0.02 -3.45
C LEU A 32 -6.85 -0.06 -4.27
N ASP A 33 -7.01 -1.07 -5.14
CA ASP A 33 -8.24 -1.26 -5.91
C ASP A 33 -9.45 -1.45 -5.00
N ILE A 34 -9.35 -2.32 -3.98
CA ILE A 34 -10.43 -2.56 -3.03
C ILE A 34 -10.78 -1.27 -2.29
N LEU A 35 -9.80 -0.59 -1.70
CA LEU A 35 -10.01 0.63 -0.94
C LEU A 35 -10.68 1.72 -1.79
N PHE A 36 -10.13 1.99 -2.98
CA PHE A 36 -10.67 3.04 -3.87
C PHE A 36 -11.95 2.63 -4.60
N SER A 37 -12.40 1.37 -4.48
CA SER A 37 -13.73 0.94 -4.91
C SER A 37 -14.84 1.21 -3.88
N THR A 38 -14.46 1.60 -2.65
CA THR A 38 -15.41 1.82 -1.55
C THR A 38 -15.80 3.30 -1.41
N LYS A 39 -16.85 3.55 -0.62
CA LYS A 39 -17.28 4.92 -0.24
C LYS A 39 -16.22 5.69 0.57
N TYR A 40 -15.24 4.99 1.15
CA TYR A 40 -14.19 5.58 2.00
C TYR A 40 -13.09 6.28 1.19
N SER A 41 -13.03 6.02 -0.12
CA SER A 41 -12.09 6.61 -1.07
C SER A 41 -12.06 8.15 -1.10
N ASN A 42 -13.16 8.81 -0.74
CA ASN A 42 -13.26 10.27 -0.68
C ASN A 42 -12.67 10.88 0.59
N GLN A 43 -12.27 10.06 1.56
CA GLN A 43 -11.76 10.51 2.87
C GLN A 43 -10.28 10.12 3.08
N LEU A 44 -9.65 9.54 2.05
CA LEU A 44 -8.28 9.07 2.09
C LEU A 44 -7.54 9.57 0.85
N VAL A 45 -6.36 10.15 1.05
CA VAL A 45 -5.46 10.58 -0.03
C VAL A 45 -4.17 9.77 0.05
N PHE A 46 -3.83 9.07 -1.02
CA PHE A 46 -2.67 8.18 -1.06
C PHE A 46 -1.36 8.96 -1.15
N LEU A 47 -0.42 8.65 -0.24
CA LEU A 47 0.85 9.38 -0.09
C LEU A 47 2.02 8.46 0.27
N GLY A 48 3.15 9.08 0.58
CA GLY A 48 4.31 8.38 1.13
C GLY A 48 5.14 7.65 0.07
N GLY A 49 5.98 6.72 0.55
CA GLY A 49 7.00 6.09 -0.30
C GLY A 49 6.41 5.20 -1.40
N THR A 50 5.30 4.53 -1.11
CA THR A 50 4.66 3.60 -2.04
C THR A 50 3.86 4.36 -3.10
N SER A 51 3.28 5.51 -2.77
CA SER A 51 2.73 6.44 -3.76
C SER A 51 3.79 6.88 -4.76
N ILE A 52 4.99 7.27 -4.30
CA ILE A 52 6.11 7.61 -5.19
C ILE A 52 6.53 6.41 -6.06
N ARG A 53 6.55 5.19 -5.51
CA ARG A 53 6.87 3.98 -6.27
C ARG A 53 5.83 3.67 -7.35
N ILE A 54 4.55 3.61 -6.99
CA ILE A 54 3.47 3.15 -7.89
C ILE A 54 3.12 4.20 -8.94
N ILE A 55 3.14 5.49 -8.58
CA ILE A 55 2.69 6.58 -9.46
C ILE A 55 3.84 7.16 -10.28
N HIS A 56 5.02 7.32 -9.66
CA HIS A 56 6.16 8.01 -10.26
C HIS A 56 7.32 7.06 -10.61
N ASN A 57 7.10 5.74 -10.54
CA ASN A 57 8.05 4.70 -10.95
C ASN A 57 9.45 4.82 -10.31
N SER A 58 9.50 5.17 -9.01
CA SER A 58 10.78 5.17 -8.27
C SER A 58 11.48 3.80 -8.33
N THR A 59 12.80 3.79 -8.35
CA THR A 59 13.62 2.58 -8.55
C THR A 59 13.54 1.58 -7.39
N ARG A 60 13.29 2.05 -6.16
CA ARG A 60 13.20 1.18 -4.98
C ARG A 60 11.77 0.71 -4.71
N PHE A 61 11.62 -0.53 -4.26
CA PHE A 61 10.36 -1.00 -3.69
C PHE A 61 10.03 -0.27 -2.38
N SER A 62 8.76 -0.31 -2.00
CA SER A 62 8.23 0.27 -0.77
C SER A 62 7.19 -0.67 -0.19
N GLU A 63 7.06 -0.72 1.14
CA GLU A 63 6.33 -1.80 1.83
C GLU A 63 4.98 -1.35 2.39
N ASP A 64 4.85 -0.08 2.77
CA ASP A 64 3.72 0.46 3.52
C ASP A 64 2.73 1.22 2.59
N LEU A 65 1.43 1.19 2.86
CA LEU A 65 0.43 2.03 2.20
C LEU A 65 0.04 3.18 3.14
N ASP A 66 0.52 4.38 2.84
CA ASP A 66 0.29 5.58 3.67
C ASP A 66 -0.84 6.45 3.09
N PHE A 67 -1.72 6.93 3.96
CA PHE A 67 -2.84 7.81 3.58
C PHE A 67 -2.95 9.02 4.50
N ASP A 68 -3.24 10.17 3.90
CA ASP A 68 -3.77 11.32 4.63
C ASP A 68 -5.23 11.05 4.91
N ASN A 69 -5.58 11.04 6.19
CA ASN A 69 -6.94 10.84 6.63
C ASN A 69 -7.68 12.18 6.73
N SER A 70 -8.55 12.46 5.75
CA SER A 70 -9.30 13.71 5.64
C SER A 70 -10.72 13.64 6.22
N GLY A 71 -11.04 12.63 7.02
CA GLY A 71 -12.35 12.52 7.68
C GLY A 71 -12.85 11.12 8.00
N LEU A 72 -12.07 10.08 7.71
CA LEU A 72 -12.39 8.71 8.04
C LEU A 72 -12.34 8.52 9.56
N ASN A 73 -13.48 8.17 10.15
CA ASN A 73 -13.56 7.85 11.57
C ASN A 73 -13.13 6.40 11.83
N GLN A 74 -12.92 6.07 13.11
CA GLN A 74 -12.47 4.74 13.54
C GLN A 74 -13.41 3.61 13.09
N SER A 75 -14.73 3.78 13.20
CA SER A 75 -15.69 2.73 12.83
C SER A 75 -15.61 2.43 11.34
N ASP A 76 -15.56 3.48 10.52
CA ASP A 76 -15.43 3.38 9.08
C ASP A 76 -14.09 2.78 8.65
N PHE A 77 -12.99 3.11 9.35
CA PHE A 77 -11.70 2.46 9.13
C PHE A 77 -11.74 0.95 9.42
N LEU A 78 -12.39 0.53 10.52
CA LEU A 78 -12.54 -0.89 10.83
C LEU A 78 -13.43 -1.61 9.81
N HIS A 79 -14.48 -0.96 9.31
CA HIS A 79 -15.29 -1.50 8.22
C HIS A 79 -14.50 -1.63 6.92
N LEU A 80 -13.66 -0.64 6.57
CA LEU A 80 -12.75 -0.70 5.44
C LEU A 80 -11.77 -1.87 5.57
N ALA A 81 -11.13 -2.04 6.73
CA ALA A 81 -10.23 -3.15 6.99
C ALA A 81 -10.93 -4.50 6.81
N ASN A 82 -12.11 -4.69 7.41
CA ASN A 82 -12.89 -5.92 7.25
C ASN A 82 -13.30 -6.16 5.78
N ASN A 83 -13.64 -5.10 5.04
CA ASN A 83 -13.94 -5.22 3.62
C ASN A 83 -12.72 -5.66 2.80
N ILE A 84 -11.53 -5.12 3.11
CA ILE A 84 -10.27 -5.56 2.50
C ILE A 84 -10.03 -7.05 2.76
N GLN A 85 -10.16 -7.50 4.01
CA GLN A 85 -10.02 -8.93 4.35
C GLN A 85 -10.99 -9.80 3.55
N TYR A 86 -12.27 -9.42 3.56
CA TYR A 86 -13.33 -10.16 2.86
C TYR A 86 -13.06 -10.24 1.36
N ARG A 87 -12.76 -9.11 0.71
CA ARG A 87 -12.52 -9.06 -0.74
C ARG A 87 -11.28 -9.84 -1.15
N LEU A 88 -10.21 -9.81 -0.36
CA LEU A 88 -9.02 -10.64 -0.60
C LEU A 88 -9.34 -12.13 -0.40
N SER A 89 -10.13 -12.50 0.60
CA SER A 89 -10.53 -13.90 0.83
C SER A 89 -11.36 -14.48 -0.33
N LEU A 90 -12.21 -13.65 -0.96
CA LEU A 90 -12.96 -14.03 -2.15
C LEU A 90 -12.05 -14.30 -3.37
N GLU A 91 -10.84 -13.75 -3.37
CA GLU A 91 -9.83 -14.01 -4.40
C GLU A 91 -8.98 -15.25 -4.10
N GLY A 92 -9.23 -15.93 -2.98
CA GLY A 92 -8.55 -17.15 -2.58
C GLY A 92 -7.38 -16.95 -1.61
N TYR A 93 -7.14 -15.73 -1.13
CA TYR A 93 -6.07 -15.48 -0.15
C TYR A 93 -6.50 -15.85 1.27
N GLU A 94 -5.62 -16.53 2.00
CA GLU A 94 -5.67 -16.53 3.46
C GLU A 94 -5.17 -15.17 3.97
N VAL A 95 -5.98 -14.46 4.77
CA VAL A 95 -5.65 -13.11 5.25
C VAL A 95 -5.96 -12.95 6.73
N GLU A 96 -4.94 -12.56 7.50
CA GLU A 96 -5.09 -12.13 8.90
C GLU A 96 -5.03 -10.61 8.97
N ILE A 97 -6.00 -9.97 9.64
CA ILE A 97 -5.97 -8.53 9.92
C ILE A 97 -5.76 -8.26 11.41
N LYS A 98 -4.90 -7.30 11.72
CA LYS A 98 -4.79 -6.69 13.04
C LYS A 98 -4.88 -5.17 12.92
N ASN A 99 -5.86 -4.58 13.60
CA ASN A 99 -6.01 -3.13 13.68
C ASN A 99 -5.39 -2.57 14.96
N VAL A 100 -4.72 -1.42 14.86
CA VAL A 100 -4.20 -0.66 16.01
C VAL A 100 -4.59 0.81 15.81
N ILE A 101 -5.38 1.32 16.74
CA ILE A 101 -5.88 2.70 16.71
C ILE A 101 -5.18 3.48 17.81
N LYS A 102 -4.52 4.58 17.45
CA LYS A 102 -3.82 5.47 18.39
C LYS A 102 -4.20 6.91 18.12
N THR A 103 -5.02 7.48 19.00
CA THR A 103 -5.43 8.89 18.90
C THR A 103 -6.12 9.15 17.54
N ALA A 104 -5.42 9.74 16.56
CA ALA A 104 -5.91 9.99 15.21
C ALA A 104 -5.20 9.15 14.13
N ALA A 105 -4.19 8.35 14.51
CA ALA A 105 -3.45 7.47 13.60
C ALA A 105 -4.06 6.06 13.65
N TYR A 106 -4.45 5.57 12.47
CA TYR A 106 -5.06 4.27 12.29
C TYR A 106 -4.12 3.35 11.52
N HIS A 107 -3.85 2.19 12.08
CA HIS A 107 -2.95 1.20 11.49
C HIS A 107 -3.71 -0.11 11.27
N CYS A 108 -3.58 -0.67 10.08
CA CYS A 108 -4.09 -1.98 9.73
C CYS A 108 -2.94 -2.84 9.20
N TYR A 109 -2.64 -3.92 9.90
CA TYR A 109 -1.65 -4.91 9.52
C TYR A 109 -2.35 -6.06 8.79
N ILE A 110 -2.12 -6.16 7.48
CA ILE A 110 -2.71 -7.17 6.60
C ILE A 110 -1.63 -8.22 6.34
N LYS A 111 -1.85 -9.45 6.80
CA LYS A 111 -0.88 -10.54 6.68
C LYS A 111 -1.41 -11.63 5.77
N PHE A 112 -0.53 -12.15 4.92
CA PHE A 112 -0.77 -13.29 4.05
C PHE A 112 0.15 -14.44 4.50
N PRO A 113 -0.30 -15.31 5.43
CA PRO A 113 0.49 -16.45 5.86
C PRO A 113 0.67 -17.46 4.73
N GLY A 114 1.82 -18.13 4.66
CA GLY A 114 2.07 -19.24 3.73
C GLY A 114 2.20 -18.85 2.26
N LEU A 115 1.79 -17.64 1.86
CA LEU A 115 1.73 -17.23 0.46
C LEU A 115 3.10 -17.29 -0.24
N LEU A 116 4.20 -16.95 0.44
CA LEU A 116 5.54 -17.08 -0.15
C LEU A 116 5.91 -18.54 -0.42
N TYR A 117 5.54 -19.45 0.49
CA TYR A 117 5.76 -20.88 0.32
C TYR A 117 4.91 -21.45 -0.82
N GLU A 118 3.64 -21.07 -0.89
CA GLU A 118 2.71 -21.48 -1.96
C GLU A 118 3.18 -21.05 -3.35
N GLN A 119 3.84 -19.89 -3.45
CA GLN A 119 4.41 -19.39 -4.70
C GLN A 119 5.85 -19.90 -4.96
N GLY A 120 6.37 -20.79 -4.12
CA GLY A 120 7.73 -21.33 -4.24
C GLY A 120 8.85 -20.29 -4.03
N LEU A 121 8.53 -19.17 -3.37
CA LEU A 121 9.45 -18.08 -3.07
C LEU A 121 10.17 -18.27 -1.72
N SER A 122 9.59 -19.04 -0.81
CA SER A 122 10.20 -19.40 0.47
C SER A 122 10.14 -20.89 0.73
N GLY A 123 11.17 -21.42 1.39
CA GLY A 123 11.19 -22.79 1.92
C GLY A 123 10.47 -22.93 3.28
N HIS A 124 10.03 -21.83 3.88
CA HIS A 124 9.41 -21.79 5.20
C HIS A 124 7.93 -21.45 5.09
N LYS A 125 7.06 -22.37 5.54
CA LYS A 125 5.60 -22.20 5.48
C LYS A 125 5.10 -21.10 6.42
N GLU A 126 5.84 -20.82 7.48
CA GLU A 126 5.51 -19.86 8.52
C GLU A 126 5.78 -18.41 8.09
N GLU A 127 6.56 -18.21 7.01
CA GLU A 127 6.88 -16.89 6.50
C GLU A 127 5.62 -16.20 5.98
N LYS A 128 5.42 -14.94 6.40
CA LYS A 128 4.23 -14.17 6.07
C LYS A 128 4.61 -12.92 5.30
N ILE A 129 3.83 -12.59 4.27
CA ILE A 129 3.84 -11.24 3.73
C ILE A 129 3.05 -10.34 4.67
N LEU A 130 3.63 -9.20 5.04
CA LEU A 130 2.94 -8.14 5.78
C LEU A 130 2.85 -6.90 4.89
N ILE A 131 1.64 -6.35 4.79
CA ILE A 131 1.38 -5.02 4.25
C ILE A 131 0.74 -4.20 5.37
N GLN A 132 1.34 -3.05 5.65
CA GLN A 132 0.81 -2.09 6.62
C GLN A 132 0.04 -1.00 5.86
N LEU A 133 -1.20 -0.76 6.27
CA LEU A 133 -2.02 0.36 5.82
C LEU A 133 -2.14 1.36 6.97
N ASP A 134 -1.61 2.56 6.75
CA ASP A 134 -1.59 3.65 7.71
C ASP A 134 -2.45 4.82 7.23
N ALA A 135 -3.33 5.30 8.10
CA ALA A 135 -4.14 6.49 7.85
C ALA A 135 -3.97 7.48 9.00
N GLU A 136 -3.33 8.62 8.74
CA GLU A 136 -3.07 9.66 9.73
C GLU A 136 -3.35 11.04 9.13
N PRO A 137 -4.13 11.92 9.81
CA PRO A 137 -4.38 13.28 9.34
C PRO A 137 -3.08 14.08 9.25
N GLN A 138 -2.78 14.62 8.06
CA GLN A 138 -1.56 15.39 7.80
C GLN A 138 -1.63 16.85 8.29
N LYS A 139 -2.85 17.39 8.46
CA LYS A 139 -3.12 18.72 9.06
C LYS A 139 -2.59 19.93 8.27
N TYR A 140 -2.59 19.86 6.94
CA TYR A 140 -2.39 21.02 6.07
C TYR A 140 -3.29 20.92 4.84
N GLU A 141 -3.63 22.09 4.28
CA GLU A 141 -4.51 22.19 3.12
C GLU A 141 -3.72 22.06 1.82
N TYR A 142 -4.26 21.29 0.88
CA TYR A 142 -3.77 21.15 -0.48
C TYR A 142 -4.89 20.58 -1.36
N LEU A 143 -4.73 20.69 -2.68
CA LEU A 143 -5.63 20.05 -3.63
C LEU A 143 -5.06 18.70 -4.03
N PRO A 144 -5.73 17.57 -3.71
CA PRO A 144 -5.29 16.26 -4.17
C PRO A 144 -5.42 16.12 -5.68
N GLU A 145 -4.57 15.27 -6.27
CA GLU A 145 -4.60 14.93 -7.68
C GLU A 145 -5.35 13.60 -7.90
N LYS A 146 -5.77 13.36 -9.15
CA LYS A 146 -6.31 12.08 -9.58
C LYS A 146 -5.29 11.34 -10.41
N TYR A 147 -5.01 10.09 -10.05
CA TYR A 147 -4.17 9.19 -10.82
C TYR A 147 -4.98 8.00 -11.31
N PHE A 148 -4.84 7.65 -12.60
CA PHE A 148 -5.48 6.46 -13.15
C PHE A 148 -4.54 5.26 -13.04
N LEU A 149 -4.80 4.40 -12.05
CA LEU A 149 -4.08 3.14 -11.87
C LEU A 149 -4.52 2.16 -12.96
N ASN A 150 -3.57 1.81 -13.84
CA ASN A 150 -3.73 0.84 -14.92
C ASN A 150 -2.56 -0.16 -14.92
N LYS A 151 -2.60 -1.15 -14.04
CA LYS A 151 -1.58 -2.21 -13.92
C LYS A 151 -2.22 -3.49 -13.37
N PHE A 152 -1.73 -4.66 -13.75
CA PHE A 152 -2.25 -5.97 -13.29
C PHE A 152 -3.75 -6.19 -13.59
N GLY A 153 -4.27 -5.59 -14.66
CA GLY A 153 -5.70 -5.65 -14.99
C GLY A 153 -6.61 -4.84 -14.06
N ILE A 154 -6.04 -3.97 -13.21
CA ILE A 154 -6.78 -3.02 -12.37
C ILE A 154 -6.95 -1.72 -13.15
N PHE A 155 -8.16 -1.16 -13.13
CA PHE A 155 -8.51 0.14 -13.71
C PHE A 155 -9.21 0.99 -12.65
N ARG A 156 -8.47 1.84 -11.95
CA ARG A 156 -8.98 2.57 -10.77
C ARG A 156 -8.44 3.99 -10.68
N TYR A 157 -9.31 4.97 -10.48
CA TYR A 157 -8.87 6.30 -10.08
C TYR A 157 -8.51 6.33 -8.59
N LEU A 158 -7.28 6.77 -8.30
CA LEU A 158 -6.80 7.05 -6.95
C LEU A 158 -6.85 8.55 -6.70
N THR A 159 -7.19 8.95 -5.47
CA THR A 159 -6.94 10.30 -4.97
C THR A 159 -5.55 10.30 -4.33
N VAL A 160 -4.65 11.17 -4.79
CA VAL A 160 -3.21 11.10 -4.47
C VAL A 160 -2.65 12.46 -4.08
N THR A 161 -1.59 12.47 -3.27
CA THR A 161 -0.91 13.71 -2.90
C THR A 161 -0.06 14.22 -4.08
N PRO A 162 -0.09 15.54 -4.39
CA PRO A 162 0.74 16.13 -5.43
C PRO A 162 2.24 15.86 -5.24
N LEU A 163 2.96 15.63 -6.34
CA LEU A 163 4.39 15.35 -6.32
C LEU A 163 5.24 16.42 -5.59
N PRO A 164 5.00 17.74 -5.74
CA PRO A 164 5.75 18.75 -4.99
C PRO A 164 5.59 18.62 -3.48
N LEU A 165 4.40 18.21 -3.02
CA LEU A 165 4.14 18.00 -1.60
C LEU A 165 4.81 16.72 -1.09
N LEU A 166 4.80 15.64 -1.87
CA LEU A 166 5.57 14.42 -1.55
C LEU A 166 7.07 14.72 -1.40
N LEU A 167 7.62 15.58 -2.27
CA LEU A 167 9.01 16.03 -2.17
C LEU A 167 9.25 16.83 -0.89
N ALA A 168 8.37 17.79 -0.57
CA ALA A 168 8.46 18.57 0.66
C ALA A 168 8.40 17.70 1.93
N GLN A 169 7.49 16.71 1.96
CA GLN A 169 7.40 15.72 3.03
C GLN A 169 8.71 14.91 3.17
N LYS A 170 9.33 14.52 2.05
CA LYS A 170 10.60 13.79 2.04
C LYS A 170 11.76 14.63 2.58
N ILE A 171 11.88 15.89 2.14
CA ILE A 171 12.88 16.83 2.66
C ILE A 171 12.69 17.00 4.17
N CYS A 172 11.45 17.21 4.62
CA CYS A 172 11.12 17.31 6.04
C CYS A 172 11.50 16.01 6.79
N ALA A 173 11.23 14.83 6.22
CA ALA A 173 11.64 13.57 6.83
C ALA A 173 13.17 13.43 6.99
N CYS A 174 13.95 13.89 6.01
CA CYS A 174 15.40 13.90 6.07
C CYS A 174 15.95 14.84 7.14
N LEU A 175 15.35 16.02 7.29
CA LEU A 175 15.87 17.09 8.16
C LEU A 175 15.33 17.04 9.59
N CYS A 176 14.07 16.60 9.77
CA CYS A 176 13.34 16.78 11.02
C CYS A 176 13.13 15.48 11.82
N ARG A 177 13.38 14.30 11.24
CA ARG A 177 13.25 13.04 11.99
C ARG A 177 14.36 12.92 13.03
N LYS A 178 13.99 12.51 14.25
CA LYS A 178 14.95 12.16 15.32
C LYS A 178 15.97 11.09 14.91
N ARG A 179 15.56 10.18 14.02
CA ARG A 179 16.41 9.12 13.48
C ARG A 179 16.34 9.14 11.96
N THR A 180 17.49 9.25 11.34
CA THR A 180 17.64 9.15 9.88
C THR A 180 17.30 7.75 9.40
N LYS A 181 16.69 7.64 8.22
CA LYS A 181 16.40 6.37 7.56
C LYS A 181 16.92 6.44 6.12
N GLY A 182 17.68 5.44 5.69
CA GLY A 182 18.27 5.41 4.33
C GLY A 182 17.25 5.58 3.21
N ARG A 183 16.00 5.12 3.41
CA ARG A 183 14.89 5.23 2.44
C ARG A 183 14.40 6.66 2.15
N ASP A 184 14.89 7.65 2.89
CA ASP A 184 14.53 9.06 2.71
C ASP A 184 15.51 9.83 1.81
N PHE A 185 16.73 9.32 1.62
CA PHE A 185 17.75 9.85 0.70
C PHE A 185 17.64 9.17 -0.68
#